data_AF-A0A951K913-F1
#
_entry.id   AF-A0A951K913-F1
#
_cell.length_a   1.000
_cell.length_b   1.000
_cell.length_c   1.000
_cell.angle_alpha   90.00
_cell.angle_beta   90.00
_cell.angle_gamma   90.00
#
_symmetry.space_group_name_H-M   'P 1'
#
loop_
_entity.id
_entity.type
_entity.pdbx_description
1 polymer ?
#
loop_
_entity_poly.entity_id
_entity_poly.type
_entity_poly.pdbx_seq_one_letter_code
_entity_poly.pdbx_strand_id
1 'polypeptide(L)'
;LLATSVTSITVLGVGAAIGLLLLGEIIIGTLYGGGAFGQADVARTAAVLGAFALSVPFESLAHLLSRAIYATHNTLLQVISSLAGLAVTIAATLALLPSQEVLAIPLGFTIGQVAKAALLGMSLAIRLRTLPARAETR
;
A
#
# COMPACT_ATOMS: atom_id res chain seq x y z
N LEU A 1 -1.62 -18.01 13.60
CA LEU A 1 -2.19 -16.67 13.85
C LEU A 1 -1.65 -15.63 12.85
N LEU A 2 -0.34 -15.33 12.82
CA LEU A 2 0.24 -14.36 11.88
C LEU A 2 -0.05 -14.68 10.39
N ALA A 3 0.16 -15.92 9.96
CA ALA A 3 -0.12 -16.33 8.57
C ALA A 3 -1.61 -16.12 8.20
N THR A 4 -2.53 -16.49 9.09
CA THR A 4 -3.97 -16.30 8.91
C THR A 4 -4.36 -14.83 8.80
N SER A 5 -3.78 -13.95 9.62
CA SER A 5 -4.00 -12.50 9.54
C SER A 5 -3.45 -11.89 8.26
N VAL A 6 -2.25 -12.30 7.84
CA VAL A 6 -1.64 -11.88 6.56
C VAL A 6 -2.56 -12.25 5.40
N THR A 7 -2.96 -13.52 5.30
CA THR A 7 -3.85 -13.99 4.23
C THR A 7 -5.18 -13.23 4.22
N SER A 8 -5.81 -13.06 5.38
CA SER A 8 -7.11 -12.37 5.47
C SER A 8 -7.00 -10.91 5.03
N ILE A 9 -5.96 -10.19 5.47
CA ILE A 9 -5.75 -8.78 5.11
C ILE A 9 -5.44 -8.63 3.63
N THR A 10 -4.61 -9.51 3.06
CA THR A 10 -4.32 -9.48 1.62
C THR A 10 -5.57 -9.76 0.79
N VAL A 11 -6.36 -10.78 1.15
CA VAL A 11 -7.60 -11.11 0.43
C VAL A 11 -8.59 -9.94 0.48
N LEU A 12 -8.81 -9.35 1.65
CA LEU A 12 -9.70 -8.20 1.79
C LEU A 12 -9.16 -6.97 1.06
N GLY A 13 -7.85 -6.71 1.14
CA GLY A 13 -7.21 -5.58 0.46
C GLY A 13 -7.26 -5.71 -1.07
N VAL A 14 -7.03 -6.91 -1.60
CA VAL A 14 -7.17 -7.20 -3.04
C VAL A 14 -8.63 -7.08 -3.47
N GLY A 15 -9.58 -7.61 -2.68
CA GLY A 15 -11.01 -7.46 -2.96
C GLY A 15 -11.45 -6.00 -3.00
N ALA A 16 -10.99 -5.19 -2.04
CA ALA A 16 -11.24 -3.74 -2.02
C ALA A 16 -10.63 -3.04 -3.25
N ALA A 17 -9.39 -3.37 -3.62
CA ALA A 17 -8.74 -2.82 -4.81
C ALA A 17 -9.52 -3.15 -6.09
N ILE A 18 -9.97 -4.40 -6.24
CA ILE A 18 -10.81 -4.83 -7.37
C ILE A 18 -12.14 -4.07 -7.37
N GLY A 19 -12.79 -3.93 -6.21
CA GLY A 19 -14.03 -3.17 -6.08
C GLY A 19 -13.87 -1.72 -6.52
N LEU A 20 -12.79 -1.06 -6.11
CA LEU A 20 -12.46 0.31 -6.52
C LEU A 20 -12.17 0.41 -8.02
N LEU A 21 -11.50 -0.57 -8.62
CA LEU A 21 -11.22 -0.60 -10.07
C LEU A 21 -12.49 -0.77 -10.89
N LEU A 22 -13.39 -1.68 -10.49
CA LEU A 22 -14.60 -2.00 -11.25
C LEU A 22 -15.69 -0.94 -11.07
N LEU A 23 -15.82 -0.39 -9.86
CA LEU A 23 -16.89 0.56 -9.53
C LEU A 23 -16.41 2.01 -9.60
N GLY A 24 -15.11 2.27 -9.78
CA GLY A 24 -14.52 3.60 -9.68
C GLY A 24 -15.17 4.61 -10.59
N GLU A 25 -15.37 4.29 -11.87
CA GLU A 25 -16.01 5.21 -12.83
C GLU A 25 -17.47 5.50 -12.47
N ILE A 26 -18.22 4.49 -12.02
CA ILE A 26 -19.62 4.65 -11.57
C ILE A 26 -19.68 5.51 -10.30
N ILE A 27 -18.80 5.27 -9.33
CA ILE A 27 -18.74 6.02 -8.07
C ILE A 27 -18.39 7.48 -8.35
N ILE A 28 -17.34 7.73 -9.15
CA ILE A 28 -16.93 9.09 -9.48
C ILE A 28 -18.00 9.79 -10.33
N GLY A 29 -18.58 9.10 -11.31
CA GLY A 29 -19.64 9.66 -12.15
C GLY A 29 -20.91 10.02 -11.37
N THR A 30 -21.30 9.22 -10.38
CA THR A 30 -22.49 9.51 -9.57
C THR A 30 -22.26 10.57 -8.51
N LEU A 31 -21.07 10.63 -7.91
CA LEU A 31 -20.75 11.59 -6.85
C LEU A 31 -20.33 12.96 -7.39
N TYR A 32 -19.60 13.00 -8.51
CA TYR A 32 -18.94 14.20 -9.02
C TYR A 32 -19.42 14.59 -10.42
N GLY A 33 -20.08 13.71 -11.15
CA GLY A 33 -20.54 14.00 -12.52
C GLY A 33 -21.62 15.08 -12.57
N GLY A 34 -21.50 15.98 -13.55
CA GLY A 34 -22.49 17.01 -13.85
C GLY A 34 -21.92 18.42 -13.94
N GLY A 35 -22.69 19.34 -14.53
CA GLY A 35 -22.28 20.74 -14.68
C GLY A 35 -20.95 20.88 -15.43
N ALA A 36 -19.94 21.44 -14.75
CA ALA A 36 -18.59 21.64 -15.27
C ALA A 36 -17.70 20.39 -15.23
N PHE A 37 -18.11 19.33 -14.52
CA PHE A 37 -17.34 18.08 -14.41
C PHE A 37 -17.87 17.07 -15.43
N GLY A 38 -17.17 17.00 -16.55
CA GLY A 38 -17.59 16.23 -17.71
C GLY A 38 -17.20 14.75 -17.61
N GLN A 39 -17.63 13.98 -18.61
CA GLN A 39 -17.29 12.55 -18.69
C GLN A 39 -15.77 12.30 -18.81
N ALA A 40 -15.04 13.21 -19.46
CA ALA A 40 -13.58 13.14 -19.55
C ALA A 40 -12.91 13.31 -18.16
N ASP A 41 -13.45 14.17 -17.30
CA ASP A 41 -12.94 14.39 -15.96
C ASP A 41 -13.24 13.19 -15.06
N VAL A 42 -14.45 12.63 -15.16
CA VAL A 42 -14.84 11.37 -14.50
C VAL A 42 -13.85 10.26 -14.86
N ALA A 43 -13.57 10.05 -16.15
CA ALA A 43 -12.65 9.01 -16.61
C ALA A 43 -11.22 9.23 -16.10
N ARG A 44 -10.74 10.48 -16.11
CA ARG A 44 -9.40 10.82 -15.58
C ARG A 44 -9.29 10.57 -14.08
N THR A 45 -10.26 11.01 -13.30
CA THR A 45 -10.28 10.79 -11.85
C THR A 45 -10.46 9.32 -11.50
N ALA A 46 -11.28 8.58 -12.25
CA ALA A 46 -11.42 7.14 -12.10
C ALA A 46 -10.11 6.39 -12.39
N ALA A 47 -9.34 6.81 -13.39
CA ALA A 47 -8.01 6.25 -13.67
C ALA A 47 -7.03 6.49 -12.51
N VAL A 48 -7.03 7.70 -11.93
CA VAL A 48 -6.22 8.02 -10.74
C VAL A 48 -6.64 7.17 -9.53
N LEU A 49 -7.95 7.00 -9.31
CA LEU A 49 -8.47 6.13 -8.27
C LEU A 49 -8.04 4.67 -8.48
N GLY A 50 -8.12 4.18 -9.72
CA GLY A 50 -7.67 2.83 -10.08
C GLY A 50 -6.18 2.63 -9.82
N ALA A 51 -5.35 3.62 -10.14
CA ALA A 51 -3.92 3.58 -9.84
C ALA A 51 -3.66 3.57 -8.31
N PHE A 52 -4.42 4.33 -7.52
CA PHE A 52 -4.33 4.26 -6.05
C PHE A 52 -4.80 2.90 -5.49
N ALA A 53 -5.82 2.30 -6.09
CA ALA A 53 -6.35 1.01 -5.66
C ALA A 53 -5.27 -0.08 -5.65
N LEU A 54 -4.28 -0.02 -6.56
CA LEU A 54 -3.14 -0.94 -6.58
C LEU A 54 -2.30 -0.93 -5.30
N SER A 55 -2.26 0.21 -4.59
CA SER A 55 -1.49 0.34 -3.34
C SER A 55 -2.17 -0.29 -2.13
N VAL A 56 -3.49 -0.49 -2.17
CA VAL A 56 -4.32 -0.90 -1.01
C VAL A 56 -3.86 -2.21 -0.36
N PRO A 57 -3.55 -3.29 -1.11
CA PRO A 57 -3.07 -4.53 -0.49
C PRO A 57 -1.72 -4.35 0.21
N PHE A 58 -0.82 -3.58 -0.39
CA PHE A 58 0.52 -3.33 0.14
C PHE A 58 0.49 -2.42 1.36
N GLU A 59 -0.35 -1.40 1.36
CA GLU A 59 -0.57 -0.54 2.52
C GLU A 59 -1.12 -1.34 3.70
N SER A 60 -2.13 -2.17 3.45
CA SER A 60 -2.75 -3.00 4.48
C SER A 60 -1.74 -3.98 5.09
N LEU A 61 -0.88 -4.58 4.25
CA LEU A 61 0.23 -5.41 4.70
C LEU A 61 1.28 -4.63 5.50
N ALA A 62 1.71 -3.47 5.00
CA ALA A 62 2.69 -2.62 5.68
C ALA A 62 2.19 -2.22 7.08
N HIS A 63 0.90 -1.96 7.23
CA HIS A 63 0.29 -1.63 8.52
C HIS A 63 0.32 -2.83 9.51
N LEU A 64 0.03 -4.04 9.04
CA LEU A 64 0.18 -5.26 9.84
C LEU A 64 1.63 -5.51 10.25
N LEU A 65 2.56 -5.45 9.29
CA LEU A 65 3.98 -5.67 9.51
C LEU A 65 4.57 -4.65 10.49
N SER A 66 4.11 -3.41 10.40
CA SER A 66 4.47 -2.35 11.34
C SER A 66 4.09 -2.70 12.78
N ARG A 67 2.86 -3.17 13.01
CA ARG A 67 2.42 -3.64 14.33
C ARG A 67 3.25 -4.81 14.83
N ALA A 68 3.63 -5.75 13.95
CA ALA A 68 4.50 -6.86 14.31
C ALA A 68 5.91 -6.40 14.70
N ILE A 69 6.49 -5.44 13.98
CA ILE A 69 7.79 -4.84 14.34
C ILE A 69 7.70 -4.09 15.66
N TYR A 70 6.63 -3.34 15.92
CA TYR A 70 6.42 -2.68 17.21
C TYR A 70 6.35 -3.67 18.37
N ALA A 71 5.69 -4.82 18.20
CA ALA A 71 5.65 -5.88 19.22
C ALA A 71 7.05 -6.42 19.56
N THR A 72 7.99 -6.34 18.63
CA THR A 72 9.40 -6.70 18.87
C THR A 72 10.21 -5.57 19.53
N HIS A 73 9.59 -4.48 19.97
CA HIS A 73 10.23 -3.33 20.65
C HIS A 73 11.34 -2.63 19.83
N ASN A 74 11.28 -2.69 18.49
CA ASN A 74 12.22 -1.95 17.64
C ASN A 74 11.45 -0.97 16.75
N THR A 75 11.36 0.26 17.22
CA THR A 75 10.70 1.36 16.51
C THR A 75 11.58 1.93 15.40
N LEU A 76 12.92 1.80 15.50
CA LEU A 76 13.85 2.32 14.50
C LEU A 76 13.67 1.64 13.14
N LEU A 77 13.52 0.31 13.12
CA LEU A 77 13.28 -0.42 11.86
C LEU A 77 12.00 0.04 11.17
N GLN A 78 10.96 0.34 11.94
CA GLN A 78 9.70 0.86 11.42
C GLN A 78 9.87 2.27 10.84
N VAL A 79 10.61 3.14 11.53
CA VAL A 79 10.88 4.51 11.07
C VAL A 79 11.72 4.49 9.79
N ILE A 80 12.82 3.72 9.77
CA ILE A 80 13.70 3.59 8.60
C ILE A 80 12.91 3.06 7.39
N SER A 81 12.11 2.01 7.58
CA SER A 81 11.30 1.46 6.48
C SER A 81 10.26 2.46 5.96
N SER A 82 9.68 3.28 6.85
CA SER A 82 8.72 4.31 6.47
C SER A 82 9.37 5.46 5.71
N LEU A 83 10.54 5.92 6.15
CA LEU A 83 11.31 6.95 5.47
C LEU A 83 11.84 6.46 4.12
N ALA A 84 12.33 5.22 4.05
CA ALA A 84 12.76 4.61 2.80
C ALA A 84 11.59 4.48 1.81
N GLY A 85 10.42 4.03 2.28
CA GLY A 85 9.20 4.00 1.47
C GLY A 85 8.81 5.38 0.93
N LEU A 86 8.85 6.41 1.77
CA LEU A 86 8.58 7.78 1.36
C LEU A 86 9.59 8.30 0.33
N ALA A 87 10.88 8.05 0.55
CA ALA A 87 11.93 8.44 -0.39
C ALA A 87 11.74 7.75 -1.76
N VAL A 88 11.39 6.45 -1.75
CA VAL A 88 11.06 5.70 -2.96
C VAL A 88 9.82 6.27 -3.63
N THR A 89 8.77 6.61 -2.88
CA THR A 89 7.56 7.26 -3.43
C THR A 89 7.91 8.56 -4.16
N ILE A 90 8.71 9.43 -3.54
CA ILE A 90 9.11 10.71 -4.13
C ILE A 90 9.95 10.47 -5.39
N ALA A 91 10.98 9.62 -5.30
CA ALA A 91 11.85 9.32 -6.43
C ALA A 91 11.09 8.70 -7.62
N ALA A 92 10.22 7.73 -7.35
CA ALA A 92 9.39 7.11 -8.37
C ALA A 92 8.39 8.10 -8.98
N THR A 93 7.72 8.92 -8.16
CA THR A 93 6.79 9.94 -8.66
C THR A 93 7.50 10.93 -9.59
N LEU A 94 8.67 11.45 -9.19
CA LEU A 94 9.46 12.38 -10.01
C LEU A 94 9.96 11.73 -11.30
N ALA A 95 10.32 10.45 -11.27
CA ALA A 95 10.75 9.71 -12.46
C ALA A 95 9.59 9.43 -13.43
N LEU A 96 8.37 9.22 -12.92
CA LEU A 96 7.18 8.94 -13.74
C LEU A 96 6.47 10.20 -14.22
N LEU A 97 6.70 11.35 -13.57
CA LEU A 97 6.01 12.62 -13.87
C LEU A 97 6.08 13.03 -15.35
N PRO A 98 7.22 12.87 -16.08
CA PRO A 98 7.30 13.27 -17.48
C PRO A 98 6.45 12.42 -18.43
N SER A 99 6.10 11.19 -18.06
CA SER A 99 5.42 10.23 -18.95
C SER A 99 3.98 9.92 -18.55
N GLN A 100 3.63 10.08 -17.27
CA GLN A 100 2.33 9.66 -16.70
C GLN A 100 1.51 10.84 -16.13
N GLU A 101 2.03 12.07 -16.18
CA GLU A 101 1.39 13.28 -15.63
C GLU A 101 0.82 13.05 -14.22
N VAL A 102 -0.50 13.18 -14.03
CA VAL A 102 -1.18 13.02 -12.74
C VAL A 102 -1.12 11.56 -12.23
N LEU A 103 -1.06 10.57 -13.11
CA LEU A 103 -0.96 9.15 -12.73
C LEU A 103 0.41 8.82 -12.10
N ALA A 104 1.43 9.66 -12.28
CA ALA A 104 2.73 9.46 -11.67
C ALA A 104 2.67 9.40 -10.13
N ILE A 105 1.77 10.17 -9.51
CA ILE A 105 1.60 10.26 -8.06
C ILE A 105 1.12 8.93 -7.44
N PRO A 106 -0.04 8.36 -7.84
CA PRO A 106 -0.50 7.08 -7.29
C PRO A 106 0.42 5.91 -7.64
N LEU A 107 1.03 5.91 -8.82
CA LEU A 107 1.97 4.87 -9.22
C LEU A 107 3.25 4.93 -8.37
N GLY A 108 3.81 6.13 -8.16
CA GLY A 108 4.94 6.35 -7.27
C GLY A 108 4.62 5.94 -5.83
N PHE A 109 3.44 6.31 -5.33
CA PHE A 109 2.96 5.88 -4.01
C PHE A 109 2.89 4.35 -3.90
N THR A 110 2.35 3.67 -4.91
CA THR A 110 2.28 2.20 -4.94
C THR A 110 3.68 1.58 -4.85
N ILE A 111 4.65 2.08 -5.63
CA ILE A 111 6.04 1.60 -5.59
C ILE A 111 6.66 1.80 -4.20
N GLY A 112 6.46 2.95 -3.58
CA GLY A 112 6.96 3.21 -2.23
C GLY A 112 6.31 2.34 -1.16
N GLN A 113 5.01 2.04 -1.28
CA GLN A 113 4.30 1.13 -0.38
C GLN A 113 4.79 -0.32 -0.53
N VAL A 114 5.07 -0.77 -1.76
CA VAL A 114 5.72 -2.07 -2.01
C VAL A 114 7.10 -2.11 -1.35
N ALA A 115 7.92 -1.07 -1.54
CA ALA A 115 9.25 -0.99 -0.94
C ALA A 115 9.20 -1.02 0.59
N LYS A 116 8.31 -0.22 1.20
CA LYS A 116 8.08 -0.22 2.65
C LYS A 116 7.63 -1.59 3.16
N ALA A 117 6.65 -2.22 2.51
CA ALA A 117 6.15 -3.53 2.89
C ALA A 117 7.26 -4.60 2.79
N ALA A 118 8.08 -4.57 1.73
CA ALA A 118 9.20 -5.48 1.54
C ALA A 118 10.26 -5.30 2.63
N LEU A 119 10.66 -4.06 2.94
CA LEU A 119 11.64 -3.76 3.99
C LEU A 119 11.16 -4.23 5.37
N LEU A 120 9.90 -3.98 5.71
CA LEU A 120 9.31 -4.46 6.96
C LEU A 120 9.21 -5.98 7.01
N GLY A 121 8.80 -6.61 5.91
CA GLY A 121 8.70 -8.06 5.79
C GLY A 121 10.06 -8.75 5.98
N MET A 122 11.10 -8.25 5.31
CA MET A 122 12.47 -8.75 5.47
C MET A 122 12.99 -8.54 6.89
N SER A 123 12.82 -7.34 7.44
CA SER A 123 13.25 -7.01 8.81
C SER A 123 12.60 -7.92 9.85
N LEU A 124 11.30 -8.17 9.71
CA LEU A 124 10.55 -9.05 10.60
C LEU A 124 11.00 -10.51 10.44
N ALA A 125 11.19 -10.99 9.21
CA ALA A 125 11.62 -12.36 8.93
C ALA A 125 13.01 -12.66 9.51
N ILE A 126 13.97 -11.73 9.36
CA ILE A 126 15.30 -11.84 9.97
C ILE A 126 15.16 -11.93 11.49
N ARG A 127 14.32 -11.08 12.07
CA ARG A 127 14.20 -10.99 13.53
C ARG A 127 13.52 -12.22 14.14
N LEU A 128 12.50 -12.75 13.49
CA LEU A 128 11.84 -14.00 13.90
C LEU A 128 12.81 -15.19 13.87
N ARG A 129 13.80 -15.20 12.97
CA ARG A 129 14.85 -16.24 12.94
C ARG A 129 15.87 -16.09 14.09
N THR A 130 16.11 -14.87 14.54
CA THR A 130 17.08 -14.60 15.64
C THR A 130 16.49 -14.77 17.03
N LEU A 131 15.17 -14.82 17.16
CA LEU A 131 14.54 -15.08 18.46
C LEU A 131 14.70 -16.57 18.78
N PRO A 132 15.28 -16.94 19.95
CA PRO A 132 15.29 -18.33 20.37
C PRO A 132 13.85 -18.81 20.40
N ALA A 133 13.57 -19.94 19.74
CA ALA A 133 12.28 -20.61 19.87
C ALA A 133 12.01 -20.72 21.37
N ARG A 134 11.02 -19.97 21.86
CA ARG A 134 10.58 -20.09 23.25
C ARG A 134 10.21 -21.56 23.37
N ALA A 135 11.03 -22.31 24.11
CA ALA A 135 10.68 -23.65 24.53
C ALA A 135 9.29 -23.55 25.14
N GLU A 136 8.31 -24.17 24.49
CA GLU A 136 7.03 -24.45 25.10
C GLU A 136 7.33 -25.36 26.30
N THR A 137 7.51 -24.74 27.46
CA THR A 137 7.36 -25.40 28.74
C THR A 137 6.24 -24.71 29.52
N ARG A 138 5.15 -25.47 29.63
CA ARG A 138 3.97 -25.38 30.50
C ARG A 138 2.76 -24.60 30.00
#